data_AF-A0A1E7F5K9-F1
#
_entry.id   AF-A0A1E7F5K9-F1
#
_cell.length_a   1.000
_cell.length_b   1.000
_cell.length_c   1.000
_cell.angle_alpha   90.00
_cell.angle_beta   90.00
_cell.angle_gamma   90.00
#
_symmetry.space_group_name_H-M   'P 1'
#
loop_
_entity.id
_entity.type
_entity.pdbx_description
1 polymer ?
#
loop_
_entity_poly.entity_id
_entity_poly.type
_entity_poly.pdbx_seq_one_letter_code
_entity_poly.pdbx_strand_id
1 'polypeptide(L)'
;MNVSLSLSEEVERMQQGKGRRDLDISVETCLEHFVLPEKLGDLVFCNSCRKKTRTKKQHTFAQLPKILCLHLKRFDAARNKKIDHFVSFPSYGLNMGGLLSHWCEVTRLESSGLDGKKSLPSAKPEILYDLFGTVNHIGNMQSGHYVANVKVDDAWYHCNDQHISYAKEETVTKAEGAYVLFYIRR
;
A
#
# COMPACT_ATOMS: atom_id res chain seq x y z
N MET A 1 2.39 -8.90 -7.27
CA MET A 1 1.15 -8.76 -6.47
C MET A 1 0.65 -7.34 -6.63
N ASN A 2 -0.63 -7.15 -6.94
CA ASN A 2 -1.29 -5.83 -6.97
C ASN A 2 -2.18 -5.70 -5.72
N VAL A 3 -2.05 -4.59 -5.00
CA VAL A 3 -2.93 -4.25 -3.88
C VAL A 3 -3.60 -2.93 -4.19
N SER A 4 -4.94 -2.92 -4.16
CA SER A 4 -5.72 -1.70 -4.38
C SER A 4 -6.16 -1.12 -3.04
N LEU A 5 -5.60 0.02 -2.69
CA LEU A 5 -5.72 0.71 -1.41
C LEU A 5 -6.92 1.66 -1.41
N SER A 6 -7.75 1.57 -0.37
CA SER A 6 -8.86 2.51 -0.14
C SER A 6 -8.32 3.85 0.37
N LEU A 7 -8.95 4.94 -0.07
CA LEU A 7 -8.76 6.29 0.46
C LEU A 7 -10.05 6.77 1.13
N SER A 8 -10.74 5.87 1.83
CA SER A 8 -12.03 6.14 2.47
C SER A 8 -11.88 7.00 3.73
N GLU A 9 -12.98 7.62 4.16
CA GLU A 9 -13.05 8.37 5.44
C GLU A 9 -12.62 7.54 6.65
N GLU A 10 -12.78 6.21 6.61
CA GLU A 10 -12.30 5.32 7.67
C GLU A 10 -10.76 5.37 7.79
N VAL A 11 -10.06 5.45 6.66
CA VAL A 11 -8.60 5.57 6.62
C VAL A 11 -8.17 6.94 7.15
N GLU A 12 -8.89 8.00 6.79
CA GLU A 12 -8.65 9.36 7.31
C GLU A 12 -8.82 9.40 8.84
N ARG A 13 -9.88 8.80 9.38
CA ARG A 13 -10.12 8.71 10.84
C ARG A 13 -9.02 7.91 11.54
N MET A 14 -8.54 6.82 10.94
CA MET A 14 -7.41 6.04 11.48
C MET A 14 -6.13 6.88 11.55
N GLN A 15 -5.87 7.73 10.56
CA GLN A 15 -4.71 8.63 10.54
C GLN A 15 -4.80 9.69 11.66
N GLN A 16 -5.96 10.35 11.79
CA GLN A 16 -6.21 11.36 12.82
C GLN A 16 -6.06 10.80 14.24
N GLY A 17 -6.52 9.57 14.48
CA GLY A 17 -6.39 8.89 15.76
C GLY A 17 -4.95 8.58 16.20
N LYS A 18 -3.99 8.57 15.27
CA LYS A 18 -2.56 8.34 15.57
C LYS A 18 -1.83 9.60 16.02
N GLY A 19 -2.51 10.75 16.17
CA GLY A 19 -1.88 12.00 16.63
C GLY A 19 -0.82 12.56 15.66
N ARG A 20 -0.79 12.07 14.42
CA ARG A 20 0.05 12.65 13.37
C ARG A 20 -0.53 14.03 13.02
N ARG A 21 0.30 15.06 13.16
CA ARG A 21 -0.05 16.46 12.83
C ARG A 21 -0.30 16.69 11.33
N ASP A 22 0.04 15.70 10.51
CA ASP A 22 -0.18 15.72 9.07
C ASP A 22 -1.59 15.17 8.77
N LEU A 23 -2.43 16.00 8.16
CA LEU A 23 -3.81 15.66 7.81
C LEU A 23 -3.87 14.65 6.66
N ASP A 24 -2.74 14.46 5.95
CA ASP A 24 -2.69 13.65 4.75
C ASP A 24 -2.61 12.15 5.07
N ILE A 25 -3.39 11.37 4.30
CA ILE A 25 -3.40 9.91 4.36
C ILE A 25 -2.00 9.39 3.97
N SER A 26 -1.59 8.25 4.53
CA SER A 26 -0.34 7.59 4.16
C SER A 26 -0.59 6.20 3.58
N VAL A 27 0.28 5.74 2.67
CA VAL A 27 0.26 4.37 2.13
C VAL A 27 0.33 3.34 3.24
N GLU A 28 1.11 3.59 4.29
CA GLU A 28 1.22 2.75 5.47
C GLU A 28 -0.13 2.60 6.19
N THR A 29 -0.82 3.71 6.45
CA THR A 29 -2.16 3.66 7.07
C THR A 29 -3.18 2.97 6.16
N CYS A 30 -3.11 3.18 4.84
CA CYS A 30 -3.96 2.46 3.88
C CYS A 30 -3.71 0.93 3.90
N LEU A 31 -2.45 0.50 3.99
CA LEU A 31 -2.07 -0.90 4.04
C LEU A 31 -2.49 -1.57 5.36
N GLU A 32 -2.39 -0.84 6.47
CA GLU A 32 -2.91 -1.30 7.76
C GLU A 32 -4.43 -1.46 7.72
N HIS A 33 -5.16 -0.48 7.14
CA HIS A 33 -6.61 -0.59 6.95
C HIS A 33 -6.98 -1.78 6.06
N PHE A 34 -6.22 -2.03 4.98
CA PHE A 34 -6.47 -3.13 4.05
C PHE A 34 -6.51 -4.51 4.73
N VAL A 35 -5.72 -4.72 5.79
CA VAL A 35 -5.66 -5.99 6.52
C VAL A 35 -6.60 -6.05 7.73
N LEU A 36 -7.41 -5.00 7.99
CA LEU A 36 -8.40 -5.04 9.07
C LEU A 36 -9.58 -5.97 8.73
N PRO A 37 -10.15 -6.67 9.73
CA PRO A 37 -11.40 -7.40 9.53
C PRO A 37 -12.57 -6.47 9.25
N GLU A 38 -13.22 -6.64 8.10
CA GLU A 38 -14.45 -5.96 7.71
C GLU A 38 -15.68 -6.85 7.94
N LYS A 39 -16.84 -6.26 8.26
CA LYS A 39 -18.10 -7.00 8.34
C LYS A 39 -18.71 -7.07 6.94
N LEU A 40 -19.08 -8.25 6.49
CA LEU A 40 -19.84 -8.42 5.26
C LEU A 40 -21.27 -7.92 5.48
N GLY A 41 -21.83 -7.23 4.48
CA GLY A 41 -23.24 -6.81 4.49
C GLY A 41 -24.18 -8.01 4.44
N ASP A 42 -23.79 -9.05 3.71
CA ASP A 42 -24.56 -10.27 3.57
C ASP A 42 -24.31 -11.26 4.72
N LEU A 43 -25.38 -11.95 5.11
CA LEU A 43 -25.27 -13.07 6.03
C LEU A 43 -24.74 -14.31 5.29
N VAL A 44 -23.65 -14.88 5.80
CA VAL A 44 -23.03 -16.10 5.25
C VAL A 44 -23.47 -17.30 6.08
N PHE A 45 -23.72 -18.44 5.43
CA PHE A 45 -24.10 -19.66 6.14
C PHE A 45 -22.92 -20.23 6.92
N CYS A 46 -23.10 -20.42 8.23
CA CYS A 46 -22.11 -21.04 9.10
C CYS A 46 -22.46 -22.52 9.32
N ASN A 47 -21.54 -23.43 8.94
CA ASN A 47 -21.74 -24.87 9.09
C ASN A 47 -21.86 -25.32 10.55
N SER A 48 -21.18 -24.64 11.49
CA SER A 48 -21.26 -24.96 12.91
C SER A 48 -22.56 -24.45 13.55
N CYS A 49 -23.04 -23.27 13.18
CA CYS A 49 -24.28 -22.69 13.71
C CYS A 49 -25.54 -23.14 12.96
N ARG A 50 -25.38 -23.78 11.80
CA ARG A 50 -26.46 -24.22 10.89
C ARG A 50 -27.44 -23.10 10.48
N LYS A 51 -26.96 -21.86 10.41
CA LYS A 51 -27.77 -20.69 10.01
C LYS A 51 -26.93 -19.62 9.33
N LYS A 52 -27.60 -18.69 8.64
CA LYS A 52 -26.99 -17.48 8.08
C LYS A 52 -26.58 -16.53 9.22
N THR A 53 -25.31 -16.14 9.27
CA THR A 53 -24.72 -15.33 10.35
C THR A 53 -23.94 -14.14 9.80
N ARG A 54 -23.87 -13.08 10.61
CA ARG A 54 -22.95 -11.97 10.36
C ARG A 54 -21.53 -12.50 10.36
N THR A 55 -20.81 -12.22 9.28
CA THR A 55 -19.48 -12.78 9.04
C THR A 55 -18.50 -11.66 8.79
N LYS A 56 -17.27 -11.85 9.25
CA LYS A 56 -16.17 -10.94 8.97
C LYS A 56 -15.29 -11.53 7.87
N LYS A 57 -14.79 -10.66 7.01
CA LYS A 57 -13.75 -10.98 6.02
C LYS A 57 -12.49 -10.22 6.41
N GLN A 58 -11.33 -10.81 6.18
CA GLN A 58 -10.06 -10.16 6.43
C GLN A 58 -9.09 -10.52 5.31
N HIS A 59 -8.35 -9.54 4.80
CA HIS A 59 -7.24 -9.78 3.91
C HIS A 59 -5.96 -10.02 4.71
N THR A 60 -5.10 -10.90 4.21
CA THR A 60 -3.79 -11.15 4.79
C THR A 60 -2.75 -11.32 3.69
N PHE A 61 -1.48 -11.02 4.01
CA PHE A 61 -0.35 -11.31 3.15
C PHE A 61 0.26 -12.65 3.54
N ALA A 62 0.01 -13.69 2.73
CA ALA A 62 0.64 -14.99 2.89
C ALA A 62 2.14 -14.94 2.50
N GLN A 63 2.45 -14.15 1.46
CA GLN A 63 3.81 -13.93 0.95
C GLN A 63 3.89 -12.52 0.35
N LEU A 64 5.08 -11.91 0.45
CA LEU A 64 5.37 -10.61 -0.16
C LEU A 64 6.24 -10.78 -1.43
N PRO A 65 5.89 -10.14 -2.56
CA PRO A 65 6.55 -10.31 -3.86
C PRO A 65 7.88 -9.54 -3.97
N LYS A 66 8.75 -9.85 -4.94
CA LYS A 66 9.92 -8.99 -5.23
C LYS A 66 9.50 -7.60 -5.73
N ILE A 67 8.43 -7.51 -6.53
CA ILE A 67 7.82 -6.26 -7.00
C ILE A 67 6.42 -6.13 -6.43
N LEU A 68 6.20 -5.06 -5.66
CA LEU A 68 4.92 -4.67 -5.09
C LEU A 68 4.32 -3.54 -5.92
N CYS A 69 3.08 -3.75 -6.40
CA CYS A 69 2.32 -2.75 -7.13
C CYS A 69 1.16 -2.29 -6.26
N LEU A 70 1.14 -1.02 -5.89
CA LEU A 70 0.09 -0.42 -5.08
C LEU A 70 -0.73 0.53 -5.94
N HIS A 71 -2.04 0.31 -5.99
CA HIS A 71 -2.99 1.17 -6.69
C HIS A 71 -3.79 1.98 -5.66
N LEU A 72 -3.75 3.31 -5.75
CA LEU A 72 -4.54 4.20 -4.92
C LEU A 72 -5.92 4.40 -5.57
N LYS A 73 -6.99 3.90 -4.94
CA LYS A 73 -8.36 3.98 -5.47
C LYS A 73 -8.89 5.41 -5.40
N ARG A 74 -8.49 6.24 -6.37
CA ARG A 74 -8.85 7.66 -6.42
C ARG A 74 -10.21 7.95 -7.06
N PHE A 75 -10.92 6.95 -7.56
CA PHE A 75 -12.20 7.16 -8.25
C PHE A 75 -13.34 6.62 -7.39
N ASP A 76 -14.15 7.52 -6.87
CA ASP A 76 -15.37 7.19 -6.14
C ASP A 76 -16.55 7.28 -7.10
N ALA A 77 -16.93 6.14 -7.68
CA ALA A 77 -18.04 6.05 -8.61
C ALA A 77 -19.40 6.38 -7.95
N ALA A 78 -19.56 6.10 -6.65
CA ALA A 78 -20.81 6.38 -5.95
C ALA A 78 -21.01 7.88 -5.75
N ARG A 79 -19.92 8.63 -5.54
CA ARG A 79 -19.94 10.10 -5.40
C ARG A 79 -19.66 10.84 -6.71
N ASN A 80 -19.40 10.12 -7.80
CA ASN A 80 -18.95 10.66 -9.08
C ASN A 80 -17.83 11.72 -8.91
N LYS A 81 -16.87 11.43 -8.02
CA LYS A 81 -15.77 12.33 -7.69
C LYS A 81 -14.41 11.63 -7.72
N LYS A 82 -13.39 12.35 -8.19
CA LYS A 82 -11.98 11.98 -8.01
C LYS A 82 -11.45 12.46 -6.66
N ILE A 83 -10.72 11.60 -5.97
CA ILE A 83 -10.02 11.88 -4.71
C ILE A 83 -8.63 12.41 -5.08
N ASP A 84 -8.53 13.74 -5.08
CA ASP A 84 -7.30 14.47 -5.44
C ASP A 84 -6.43 14.85 -4.22
N HIS A 85 -6.84 14.44 -3.01
CA HIS A 85 -6.04 14.69 -1.81
C HIS A 85 -4.67 14.00 -1.89
N PHE A 86 -3.65 14.65 -1.36
CA PHE A 86 -2.31 14.09 -1.27
C PHE A 86 -2.33 12.81 -0.42
N VAL A 87 -1.55 11.82 -0.86
CA VAL A 87 -1.31 10.59 -0.12
C VAL A 87 0.20 10.49 0.03
N SER A 88 0.69 10.51 1.26
CA SER A 88 2.11 10.37 1.55
C SER A 88 2.56 8.93 1.32
N PHE A 89 3.75 8.78 0.74
CA PHE A 89 4.40 7.50 0.54
C PHE A 89 5.92 7.66 0.58
N PRO A 90 6.66 6.72 1.19
CA PRO A 90 8.11 6.84 1.32
C PRO A 90 8.81 6.43 0.02
N SER A 91 9.82 7.19 -0.43
CA SER A 91 10.68 6.74 -1.52
C SER A 91 11.55 5.54 -1.16
N TYR A 92 11.87 5.38 0.12
CA TYR A 92 12.72 4.31 0.63
C TYR A 92 12.16 3.69 1.92
N GLY A 93 12.36 2.39 2.08
CA GLY A 93 12.13 1.72 3.36
C GLY A 93 10.66 1.55 3.72
N LEU A 94 9.76 1.39 2.75
CA LEU A 94 8.39 0.96 3.03
C LEU A 94 8.43 -0.43 3.68
N ASN A 95 8.17 -0.51 4.99
CA ASN A 95 8.26 -1.76 5.73
C ASN A 95 6.93 -2.54 5.70
N MET A 96 6.92 -3.63 4.95
CA MET A 96 5.76 -4.51 4.79
C MET A 96 5.75 -5.70 5.77
N GLY A 97 6.86 -5.96 6.45
CA GLY A 97 6.97 -7.15 7.30
C GLY A 97 6.05 -7.11 8.51
N GLY A 98 5.65 -5.90 8.94
CA GLY A 98 4.62 -5.68 9.94
C GLY A 98 3.23 -6.24 9.60
N LEU A 99 2.96 -6.49 8.32
CA LEU A 99 1.66 -6.90 7.76
C LEU A 99 1.58 -8.39 7.40
N LEU A 100 2.67 -9.15 7.57
CA LEU A 100 2.63 -10.60 7.43
C LEU A 100 1.76 -11.22 8.54
N SER A 101 0.99 -12.23 8.18
CA SER A 101 0.27 -13.03 9.18
C SER A 101 1.27 -13.71 10.12
N HIS A 102 0.94 -13.80 11.41
CA HIS A 102 1.78 -14.51 12.39
C HIS A 102 2.09 -15.96 11.96
N TRP A 103 1.18 -16.60 11.23
CA TRP A 103 1.31 -17.97 10.76
C TRP A 103 2.05 -18.12 9.44
N CYS A 104 2.44 -17.01 8.79
CA CYS A 104 3.40 -17.08 7.70
C CYS A 104 4.72 -17.49 8.34
N GLU A 105 5.20 -18.70 8.03
CA GLU A 105 6.56 -19.08 8.37
C GLU A 105 7.48 -17.94 7.94
N VAL A 106 8.24 -17.39 8.89
CA VAL A 106 9.37 -16.50 8.60
C VAL A 106 10.49 -17.36 8.01
N THR A 107 10.17 -18.15 6.98
CA THR A 107 11.11 -19.02 6.28
C THR A 107 11.92 -18.14 5.35
N ARG A 108 13.08 -17.70 5.86
CA ARG A 108 14.41 -17.72 5.18
C ARG A 108 15.41 -16.70 5.73
N LEU A 109 15.01 -15.70 6.52
CA LEU A 109 15.96 -14.67 6.98
C LEU A 109 16.93 -15.14 8.08
N GLU A 110 16.60 -16.22 8.81
CA GLU A 110 17.43 -16.73 9.91
C GLU A 110 18.45 -17.80 9.46
N SER A 111 18.52 -18.13 8.17
CA SER A 111 19.35 -19.25 7.69
C SER A 111 20.86 -18.93 7.54
N SER A 112 21.32 -17.75 7.97
CA SER A 112 22.73 -17.33 7.87
C SER A 112 23.41 -17.05 9.22
N GLY A 113 22.95 -17.68 10.31
CA GLY A 113 23.63 -17.61 11.60
C GLY A 113 23.55 -18.93 12.34
N LEU A 114 24.66 -19.66 12.41
CA LEU A 114 24.86 -20.65 13.46
C LEU A 114 24.85 -19.90 14.79
N ASP A 115 23.82 -20.08 15.61
CA ASP A 115 23.96 -20.27 17.06
C ASP A 115 22.59 -20.47 17.73
N GLY A 116 22.45 -21.62 18.39
CA GLY A 116 21.22 -22.12 18.99
C GLY A 116 20.77 -21.37 20.24
N LYS A 117 20.14 -20.19 20.06
CA LYS A 117 19.25 -19.59 21.08
C LYS A 117 17.86 -19.40 20.49
N LYS A 118 16.93 -20.29 20.86
CA LYS A 118 15.48 -20.12 20.63
C LYS A 118 14.93 -19.00 21.52
N SER A 119 15.22 -17.75 21.19
CA SER A 119 14.41 -16.61 21.66
C SER A 119 13.17 -16.51 20.78
N LEU A 120 12.00 -16.35 21.40
CA LEU A 120 10.76 -16.00 20.72
C LEU A 120 11.05 -14.77 19.81
N PRO A 121 10.75 -14.78 18.50
CA PRO A 121 10.95 -13.60 17.67
C PRO A 121 9.90 -12.56 18.08
N SER A 122 10.24 -11.73 19.08
CA SER A 122 9.37 -10.66 19.57
C SER A 122 9.31 -9.48 18.58
N ALA A 123 10.17 -9.46 17.56
CA ALA A 123 10.18 -8.46 16.52
C ALA A 123 9.60 -9.04 15.23
N LYS A 124 8.57 -8.36 14.68
CA LYS A 124 8.09 -8.66 13.33
C LYS A 124 9.26 -8.48 12.35
N PRO A 125 9.38 -9.33 11.31
CA PRO A 125 10.48 -9.22 10.35
C PRO A 125 10.44 -7.84 9.67
N GLU A 126 11.61 -7.30 9.37
CA GLU A 126 11.72 -6.08 8.58
C GLU A 126 11.83 -6.47 7.10
N ILE A 127 10.83 -6.07 6.30
CA ILE A 127 10.80 -6.37 4.87
C ILE A 127 10.60 -5.05 4.14
N LEU A 128 11.72 -4.49 3.69
CA LEU A 128 11.78 -3.14 3.12
C LEU A 128 11.61 -3.15 1.61
N TYR A 129 10.90 -2.14 1.14
CA TYR A 129 10.74 -1.84 -0.27
C TYR A 129 11.16 -0.40 -0.57
N ASP A 130 11.76 -0.20 -1.73
CA ASP A 130 12.10 1.11 -2.26
C ASP A 130 11.28 1.41 -3.51
N LEU A 131 10.84 2.66 -3.64
CA LEU A 131 10.07 3.14 -4.77
C LEU A 131 10.98 3.25 -5.98
N PHE A 132 10.55 2.71 -7.11
CA PHE A 132 11.28 2.84 -8.38
C PHE A 132 10.40 3.36 -9.52
N GLY A 133 9.09 3.50 -9.30
CA GLY A 133 8.21 4.09 -10.29
C GLY A 133 6.89 4.57 -9.74
N THR A 134 6.34 5.62 -10.36
CA THR A 134 4.96 6.06 -10.14
C THR A 134 4.25 6.25 -11.47
N VAL A 135 2.94 5.98 -11.50
CA VAL A 135 2.03 6.47 -12.54
C VAL A 135 1.11 7.46 -11.87
N ASN A 136 0.94 8.62 -12.48
CA ASN A 136 0.16 9.72 -11.96
C ASN A 136 -0.98 10.03 -12.93
N HIS A 137 -2.16 10.34 -12.39
CA HIS A 137 -3.33 10.73 -13.16
C HIS A 137 -3.67 12.21 -12.95
N ILE A 138 -3.64 12.97 -14.04
CA ILE A 138 -3.99 14.39 -14.09
C ILE A 138 -5.37 14.51 -14.73
N GLY A 139 -6.25 15.34 -14.19
CA GLY A 139 -7.64 15.49 -14.67
C GLY A 139 -8.66 14.84 -13.75
N ASN A 140 -9.85 14.56 -14.27
CA ASN A 140 -11.05 14.18 -13.53
C ASN A 140 -11.53 12.75 -13.85
N MET A 141 -12.73 12.37 -13.44
CA MET A 141 -13.26 11.02 -13.68
C MET A 141 -13.57 10.70 -15.15
N GLN A 142 -13.85 11.71 -15.97
CA GLN A 142 -14.33 11.55 -17.34
C GLN A 142 -13.21 11.72 -18.37
N SER A 143 -12.19 12.50 -18.02
CA SER A 143 -11.04 12.76 -18.88
C SER A 143 -9.81 13.01 -18.02
N GLY A 144 -8.67 12.53 -18.49
CA GLY A 144 -7.40 12.79 -17.85
C GLY A 144 -6.22 12.39 -18.70
N HIS A 145 -5.04 12.57 -18.12
CA HIS A 145 -3.76 12.29 -18.72
C HIS A 145 -2.89 11.50 -17.75
N TYR A 146 -2.21 10.48 -18.25
CA TYR A 146 -1.32 9.65 -17.44
C TYR A 146 0.12 9.98 -17.76
N VAL A 147 0.90 10.20 -16.71
CA VAL A 147 2.35 10.42 -16.78
C VAL A 147 3.06 9.49 -15.81
N ALA A 148 4.27 9.06 -16.15
CA ALA A 148 5.05 8.18 -15.30
C ALA A 148 6.28 8.89 -14.75
N ASN A 149 6.73 8.50 -13.56
CA ASN A 149 8.08 8.76 -13.09
C ASN A 149 8.79 7.41 -12.93
N VAL A 150 10.01 7.28 -13.42
CA VAL A 150 10.80 6.04 -13.34
C VAL A 150 12.17 6.37 -12.79
N LYS A 151 12.68 5.48 -11.92
CA LYS A 151 14.02 5.59 -11.35
C LYS A 151 14.97 4.61 -12.03
N VAL A 152 16.08 5.12 -12.58
CA VAL A 152 17.14 4.34 -13.24
C VAL A 152 18.48 4.85 -12.73
N ASP A 153 19.36 3.95 -12.27
CA ASP A 153 20.70 4.29 -11.75
C ASP A 153 20.70 5.45 -10.75
N ASP A 154 19.77 5.41 -9.80
CA ASP A 154 19.52 6.44 -8.79
C ASP A 154 19.05 7.82 -9.27
N ALA A 155 18.80 7.98 -10.57
CA ALA A 155 18.20 9.19 -11.15
C ALA A 155 16.71 8.99 -11.49
N TRP A 156 15.90 10.02 -11.26
CA TRP A 156 14.48 10.03 -11.59
C TRP A 156 14.24 10.70 -12.95
N TYR A 157 13.35 10.10 -13.73
CA TYR A 157 12.92 10.59 -15.03
C TYR A 157 11.40 10.72 -15.05
N HIS A 158 10.91 11.87 -15.49
CA HIS A 158 9.51 12.12 -15.80
C HIS A 158 9.24 11.78 -17.27
N CYS A 159 8.31 10.86 -17.49
CA CYS A 159 7.91 10.38 -18.81
C CYS A 159 6.48 10.86 -19.09
N ASN A 160 6.36 11.77 -20.06
CA ASN A 160 5.10 12.32 -20.55
C ASN A 160 5.01 12.05 -22.06
N ASP A 161 4.41 10.91 -22.41
CA ASP A 161 4.36 10.36 -23.77
C ASP A 161 5.76 10.29 -24.40
N GLN A 162 6.00 11.08 -25.44
CA GLN A 162 7.29 11.17 -26.15
C GLN A 162 8.33 12.05 -25.45
N HIS A 163 7.96 12.77 -24.40
CA HIS A 163 8.84 13.69 -23.70
C HIS A 163 9.36 13.06 -22.40
N ILE A 164 10.68 12.87 -22.33
CA ILE A 164 11.37 12.38 -21.14
C ILE A 164 12.26 13.49 -20.61
N SER A 165 12.14 13.81 -19.32
CA SER A 165 12.95 14.83 -18.65
C SER A 165 13.41 14.34 -17.29
N TYR A 166 14.45 14.98 -16.74
CA TYR A 166 14.88 14.72 -15.37
C TYR A 166 13.82 15.18 -14.37
N ALA A 167 13.63 14.42 -13.29
CA ALA A 167 12.78 14.78 -12.17
C ALA A 167 13.57 14.78 -10.86
N LYS A 168 13.20 15.68 -9.94
CA LYS A 168 13.68 15.61 -8.56
C LYS A 168 12.84 14.59 -7.80
N GLU A 169 13.47 13.80 -6.93
CA GLU A 169 12.76 12.84 -6.08
C GLU A 169 11.64 13.52 -5.26
N GLU A 170 11.89 14.73 -4.75
CA GLU A 170 10.89 15.52 -4.04
C GLU A 170 9.64 15.80 -4.88
N THR A 171 9.80 16.07 -6.18
CA THR A 171 8.67 16.28 -7.10
C THR A 171 7.90 14.98 -7.32
N VAL A 172 8.57 13.84 -7.33
CA VAL A 172 7.95 12.51 -7.48
C VAL A 172 7.15 12.15 -6.23
N THR A 173 7.73 12.33 -5.03
CA THR A 173 7.12 11.92 -3.76
C THR A 173 6.02 12.87 -3.28
N LYS A 174 6.01 14.13 -3.73
CA LYS A 174 4.95 15.11 -3.43
C LYS A 174 3.86 15.20 -4.51
N ALA A 175 3.82 14.27 -5.46
CA ALA A 175 2.84 14.29 -6.53
C ALA A 175 1.42 13.93 -6.03
N GLU A 176 0.52 14.92 -5.97
CA GLU A 176 -0.89 14.71 -5.61
C GLU A 176 -1.60 13.72 -6.55
N GLY A 177 -1.20 13.71 -7.82
CA GLY A 177 -1.73 12.82 -8.84
C GLY A 177 -1.26 11.36 -8.75
N ALA A 178 -0.41 10.98 -7.80
CA ALA A 178 0.13 9.62 -7.69
C ALA A 178 -1.00 8.59 -7.62
N TYR A 179 -1.06 7.68 -8.59
CA TYR A 179 -2.18 6.76 -8.80
C TYR A 179 -1.75 5.30 -8.65
N VAL A 180 -0.62 4.93 -9.23
CA VAL A 180 0.03 3.62 -9.03
C VAL A 180 1.45 3.83 -8.57
N LEU A 181 1.87 3.06 -7.56
CA LEU A 181 3.21 3.07 -7.00
C LEU A 181 3.85 1.70 -7.21
N PHE A 182 5.11 1.71 -7.67
CA PHE A 182 5.90 0.51 -7.92
C PHE A 182 7.09 0.48 -6.98
N TYR A 183 7.12 -0.60 -6.19
CA TYR A 183 8.08 -0.81 -5.12
C TYR A 183 8.86 -2.10 -5.39
N ILE A 184 10.17 -2.07 -5.23
CA ILE A 184 11.06 -3.23 -5.31
C ILE A 184 11.54 -3.59 -3.91
N ARG A 185 11.43 -4.86 -3.53
CA ARG A 185 11.94 -5.36 -2.25
C ARG A 185 13.47 -5.27 -2.28
N ARG A 186 14.08 -4.78 -1.21
CA ARG A 186 15.54 -4.87 -1.01
C ARG A 186 15.98 -6.34 -1.07
#